data_AF-A0A9Q9Z2V1-F1
#
_entry.id   AF-A0A9Q9Z2V1-F1
#
_cell.length_a   1.000
_cell.length_b   1.000
_cell.length_c   1.000
_cell.angle_alpha   90.00
_cell.angle_beta   90.00
_cell.angle_gamma   90.00
#
_symmetry.space_group_name_H-M   'P 1'
#
loop_
_entity.id
_entity.type
_entity.pdbx_description
1 polymer ?
#
loop_
_entity_poly.entity_id
_entity_poly.type
_entity_poly.pdbx_seq_one_letter_code
_entity_poly.pdbx_strand_id
1 'polypeptide(L)'
;MEGSHHLHFCGNVSYKISESSCCNGNVTNGLSQLVADCCDSVAYNPLNEICCDGRILTRSSTHAKCCGKVMYLTTTHLCCGGNNIFQWKENHFCCGKETYDMTTHCCCTNLTLEVKPKNETCCPKVTGTDKRTGCQQGSLPTRLKISSTLSKNLESKCGSKPYNPKNKICCSGNLYKKASALTKCCGKDVYTLSDDNVLCCNGILHLNVPEQSECVGGVIYAPPNTICQMSARPRLGEHCCGGQTFNPRTHICCNGHSHNKMNGNYCCGSEVYDHHNQLLRCCSGHLYNLTRLSGEAECCGNHLLEYNNNQICCSSSTNAIIYDTKPNHRCCGHYYYNTSLWSCCAEHLKPTPKPDSSPAEYRLKPLMDLIPEMCNKTVFFGKVESVALENYQRHIVLKVVGQVDVISEKIIKDPWLHVSLDHCSSPATENGMTYLWEENHDRKYKLLSHHVDLTSDMHMFYAVCYQKKR
;
A
#
# COMPACT_ATOMS: atom_id res chain seq x y z
N MET A 1 -1.59 -25.27 -10.00
CA MET A 1 -2.78 -24.44 -10.27
C MET A 1 -2.30 -23.31 -11.14
N GLU A 2 -2.65 -23.37 -12.42
CA GLU A 2 -2.24 -22.41 -13.45
C GLU A 2 -2.61 -20.98 -13.06
N GLY A 3 -1.75 -20.03 -13.44
CA GLY A 3 -2.01 -18.59 -13.34
C GLY A 3 -3.23 -18.22 -14.16
N SER A 4 -4.40 -18.37 -13.54
CA SER A 4 -5.67 -17.95 -14.08
C SER A 4 -5.58 -16.45 -14.36
N HIS A 5 -5.64 -16.07 -15.64
CA HIS A 5 -6.43 -14.91 -16.02
C HIS A 5 -7.75 -15.05 -15.25
N HIS A 6 -7.88 -14.40 -14.09
CA HIS A 6 -9.13 -14.36 -13.37
C HIS A 6 -10.09 -13.53 -14.22
N LEU A 7 -10.63 -14.17 -15.25
CA LEU A 7 -11.85 -13.79 -15.91
C LEU A 7 -12.90 -13.89 -14.80
N HIS A 8 -13.36 -12.74 -14.36
CA HIS A 8 -14.45 -12.65 -13.42
C HIS A 8 -15.75 -12.83 -14.18
N PHE A 9 -16.76 -13.40 -13.53
CA PHE A 9 -18.07 -13.56 -14.13
C PHE A 9 -19.02 -12.48 -13.62
N CYS A 10 -19.75 -11.88 -14.55
CA CYS A 10 -20.82 -10.94 -14.30
C CYS A 10 -22.09 -11.46 -14.96
N GLY A 11 -23.03 -11.98 -14.18
CA GLY A 11 -24.13 -12.76 -14.73
C GLY A 11 -23.59 -13.96 -15.53
N ASN A 12 -23.85 -13.96 -16.84
CA ASN A 12 -23.41 -15.02 -17.76
C ASN A 12 -22.19 -14.62 -18.62
N VAL A 13 -21.56 -13.47 -18.36
CA VAL A 13 -20.47 -12.93 -19.17
C VAL A 13 -19.18 -12.94 -18.36
N SER A 14 -18.10 -13.46 -18.96
CA SER A 14 -16.75 -13.32 -18.42
C SER A 14 -16.15 -11.97 -18.79
N TYR A 15 -15.52 -11.27 -17.84
CA TYR A 15 -14.88 -9.98 -18.06
C TYR A 15 -13.55 -9.89 -17.29
N LYS A 16 -12.70 -8.95 -17.71
CA LYS A 16 -11.44 -8.64 -17.01
C LYS A 16 -11.65 -7.43 -16.11
N ILE A 17 -11.31 -7.56 -14.83
CA ILE A 17 -11.46 -6.48 -13.84
C ILE A 17 -10.57 -5.26 -14.11
N SER A 18 -9.48 -5.41 -14.85
CA SER A 18 -8.59 -4.30 -15.22
C SER A 18 -9.14 -3.44 -16.37
N GLU A 19 -10.04 -3.99 -17.19
CA GLU A 19 -10.57 -3.32 -18.39
C GLU A 19 -12.07 -2.99 -18.27
N SER A 20 -12.79 -3.62 -17.35
CA SER A 20 -14.25 -3.54 -17.25
C SER A 20 -14.74 -3.73 -15.82
N SER A 21 -16.00 -3.37 -15.58
CA SER A 21 -16.69 -3.43 -14.29
C SER A 21 -18.03 -4.15 -14.41
N CYS A 22 -18.48 -4.79 -13.35
CA CYS A 22 -19.77 -5.47 -13.24
C CYS A 22 -20.67 -4.76 -12.24
N CYS A 23 -21.89 -4.44 -12.64
CA CYS A 23 -22.93 -3.89 -11.77
C CYS A 23 -24.26 -4.60 -12.04
N ASN A 24 -24.84 -5.22 -11.02
CA ASN A 24 -26.12 -5.95 -11.10
C ASN A 24 -26.22 -6.92 -12.31
N GLY A 25 -25.13 -7.62 -12.63
CA GLY A 25 -25.09 -8.58 -13.74
C GLY A 25 -24.83 -7.98 -15.12
N ASN A 26 -24.67 -6.66 -15.24
CA ASN A 26 -24.27 -5.98 -16.47
C ASN A 26 -22.80 -5.54 -16.45
N VAL A 27 -22.11 -5.77 -17.56
CA VAL A 27 -20.71 -5.36 -17.74
C VAL A 27 -20.63 -3.98 -18.37
N THR A 28 -19.87 -3.08 -17.76
CA THR A 28 -19.49 -1.77 -18.30
C THR A 28 -18.03 -1.82 -18.75
N ASN A 29 -17.78 -1.60 -20.05
CA ASN A 29 -16.44 -1.62 -20.63
C ASN A 29 -15.74 -0.26 -20.48
N GLY A 30 -14.41 -0.25 -20.45
CA GLY A 30 -13.60 0.99 -20.41
C GLY A 30 -13.49 1.63 -19.02
N LEU A 31 -13.98 0.95 -17.99
CA LEU A 31 -13.81 1.36 -16.59
C LEU A 31 -13.44 0.12 -15.77
N SER A 32 -12.24 0.13 -15.18
CA SER A 32 -11.76 -0.98 -14.34
C SER A 32 -12.61 -1.12 -13.08
N GLN A 33 -12.96 -2.36 -12.74
CA GLN A 33 -13.65 -2.73 -11.49
C GLN A 33 -12.92 -2.21 -10.24
N LEU A 34 -11.60 -2.05 -10.32
CA LEU A 34 -10.75 -1.61 -9.21
C LEU A 34 -11.01 -0.15 -8.79
N VAL A 35 -11.62 0.65 -9.67
CA VAL A 35 -11.86 2.09 -9.44
C VAL A 35 -13.32 2.49 -9.69
N ALA A 36 -14.17 1.54 -10.05
CA ALA A 36 -15.57 1.78 -10.34
C ALA A 36 -16.45 1.66 -9.09
N ASP A 37 -17.56 2.39 -9.12
CA ASP A 37 -18.70 2.19 -8.24
C ASP A 37 -19.96 1.96 -9.10
N CYS A 38 -21.05 1.45 -8.51
CA CYS A 38 -22.26 1.09 -9.23
C CYS A 38 -23.39 2.09 -9.03
N CYS A 39 -23.98 2.54 -10.13
CA CYS A 39 -25.26 3.24 -10.16
C CYS A 39 -26.27 2.31 -10.82
N ASP A 40 -27.04 1.60 -10.00
CA ASP A 40 -27.87 0.48 -10.44
C ASP A 40 -27.06 -0.57 -11.22
N SER A 41 -27.31 -0.70 -12.53
CA SER A 41 -26.64 -1.68 -13.41
C SER A 41 -25.51 -1.09 -14.25
N VAL A 42 -25.14 0.16 -14.01
CA VAL A 42 -24.09 0.87 -14.76
C VAL A 42 -22.96 1.25 -13.83
N ALA A 43 -21.73 0.92 -14.22
CA ALA A 43 -20.54 1.33 -13.48
C ALA A 43 -20.18 2.79 -13.81
N TYR A 44 -19.74 3.54 -12.81
CA TYR A 44 -19.33 4.94 -12.96
C TYR A 44 -18.05 5.21 -12.17
N ASN A 45 -17.32 6.27 -12.52
CA ASN A 45 -16.09 6.65 -11.83
C ASN A 45 -16.42 7.66 -10.70
N PRO A 46 -16.41 7.26 -9.42
CA PRO A 46 -16.82 8.12 -8.30
C PRO A 46 -15.91 9.34 -8.08
N LEU A 47 -14.72 9.39 -8.69
CA LEU A 47 -13.85 10.56 -8.65
C LEU A 47 -14.38 11.70 -9.52
N ASN A 48 -14.93 11.38 -10.68
CA ASN A 48 -15.36 12.38 -11.66
C ASN A 48 -16.88 12.48 -11.77
N GLU A 49 -17.60 11.51 -11.22
CA GLU A 49 -19.04 11.35 -11.34
C GLU A 49 -19.68 11.02 -9.98
N ILE A 50 -21.00 11.15 -9.92
CA ILE A 50 -21.81 10.85 -8.73
C ILE A 50 -23.14 10.23 -9.19
N CYS A 51 -23.57 9.16 -8.51
CA CYS A 51 -24.89 8.56 -8.71
C CYS A 51 -25.93 9.19 -7.78
N CYS A 52 -26.98 9.77 -8.34
CA CYS A 52 -28.10 10.36 -7.62
C CYS A 52 -29.41 9.66 -8.01
N ASP A 53 -29.90 8.76 -7.16
CA ASP A 53 -31.18 8.03 -7.34
C ASP A 53 -31.32 7.42 -8.76
N GLY A 54 -30.31 6.62 -9.13
CA GLY A 54 -30.21 5.92 -10.41
C GLY A 54 -29.68 6.77 -11.58
N ARG A 55 -29.36 8.06 -11.37
CA ARG A 55 -28.82 8.94 -12.40
C ARG A 55 -27.34 9.27 -12.16
N ILE A 56 -26.48 8.91 -13.11
CA ILE A 56 -25.08 9.30 -13.10
C ILE A 56 -24.95 10.76 -13.58
N LEU A 57 -24.28 11.59 -12.78
CA LEU A 57 -24.02 13.00 -13.05
C LEU A 57 -22.52 13.28 -12.96
N THR A 58 -22.00 14.13 -13.84
CA THR A 58 -20.61 14.62 -13.74
C THR A 58 -20.47 15.57 -12.54
N ARG A 59 -19.44 15.37 -11.71
CA ARG A 59 -19.15 16.22 -10.57
C ARG A 59 -18.69 17.60 -11.03
N SER A 60 -19.35 18.64 -10.53
CA SER A 60 -18.88 20.03 -10.65
C SER A 60 -17.96 20.45 -9.51
N SER A 61 -17.96 19.71 -8.40
CA SER A 61 -17.16 19.96 -7.21
C SER A 61 -16.98 18.69 -6.38
N THR A 62 -15.94 18.66 -5.56
CA THR A 62 -15.71 17.65 -4.53
C THR A 62 -16.71 17.74 -3.36
N HIS A 63 -17.35 18.91 -3.20
CA HIS A 63 -18.41 19.14 -2.23
C HIS A 63 -19.82 18.81 -2.76
N ALA A 64 -19.89 18.24 -3.96
CA ALA A 64 -21.14 17.81 -4.55
C ALA A 64 -21.72 16.58 -3.85
N LYS A 65 -23.02 16.64 -3.53
CA LYS A 65 -23.83 15.57 -2.95
C LYS A 65 -25.18 15.47 -3.67
N CYS A 66 -25.89 14.37 -3.46
CA CYS A 66 -27.21 14.15 -4.05
C CYS A 66 -28.33 14.59 -3.11
N CYS A 67 -29.36 15.21 -3.68
CA CYS A 67 -30.66 15.43 -3.08
C CYS A 67 -31.70 14.84 -4.03
N GLY A 68 -32.09 13.59 -3.80
CA GLY A 68 -32.87 12.81 -4.75
C GLY A 68 -32.07 12.58 -6.04
N LYS A 69 -32.67 12.95 -7.18
CA LYS A 69 -32.08 12.78 -8.53
C LYS A 69 -31.14 13.90 -8.96
N VAL A 70 -30.99 14.94 -8.15
CA VAL A 70 -30.21 16.14 -8.50
C VAL A 70 -29.01 16.33 -7.58
N MET A 71 -27.96 16.95 -8.13
CA MET A 71 -26.75 17.27 -7.41
C MET A 71 -26.84 18.68 -6.80
N TYR A 72 -26.35 18.85 -5.57
CA TYR A 72 -26.20 20.14 -4.90
C TYR A 72 -24.82 20.26 -4.25
N LEU A 73 -24.39 21.49 -3.95
CA LEU A 73 -23.13 21.76 -3.28
C LEU A 73 -23.36 21.99 -1.78
N THR A 74 -22.69 21.23 -0.93
CA THR A 74 -22.85 21.36 0.54
C THR A 74 -22.29 22.66 1.11
N THR A 75 -21.48 23.39 0.33
CA THR A 75 -20.92 24.69 0.71
C THR A 75 -21.92 25.83 0.55
N THR A 76 -22.96 25.66 -0.27
CA THR A 76 -23.92 26.71 -0.59
C THR A 76 -25.37 26.31 -0.39
N HIS A 77 -25.66 25.01 -0.23
CA HIS A 77 -27.03 24.52 -0.10
C HIS A 77 -27.13 23.39 0.93
N LEU A 78 -28.37 23.16 1.39
CA LEU A 78 -28.77 22.10 2.30
C LEU A 78 -29.89 21.26 1.65
N CYS A 79 -29.83 19.94 1.78
CA CYS A 79 -30.89 19.03 1.33
C CYS A 79 -31.72 18.52 2.51
N CYS A 80 -33.04 18.76 2.49
CA CYS A 80 -33.96 18.31 3.52
C CYS A 80 -35.04 17.37 2.96
N GLY A 81 -35.40 16.36 3.75
CA GLY A 81 -36.45 15.40 3.41
C GLY A 81 -36.18 14.60 2.12
N GLY A 82 -34.90 14.45 1.78
CA GLY A 82 -34.44 13.67 0.62
C GLY A 82 -34.39 14.43 -0.70
N ASN A 83 -35.28 15.40 -0.95
CA ASN A 83 -35.47 15.99 -2.27
C ASN A 83 -35.59 17.53 -2.30
N ASN A 84 -35.56 18.22 -1.16
CA ASN A 84 -35.73 19.67 -1.10
C ASN A 84 -34.40 20.37 -0.86
N ILE A 85 -33.97 21.20 -1.81
CA ILE A 85 -32.71 21.95 -1.73
C ILE A 85 -33.01 23.39 -1.29
N PHE A 86 -32.33 23.83 -0.23
CA PHE A 86 -32.39 25.19 0.30
C PHE A 86 -31.03 25.87 0.22
N GLN A 87 -31.01 27.19 0.08
CA GLN A 87 -29.77 27.96 0.25
C GLN A 87 -29.25 27.80 1.67
N TRP A 88 -27.95 27.58 1.80
CA TRP A 88 -27.30 27.48 3.10
C TRP A 88 -27.30 28.85 3.79
N LYS A 89 -27.66 28.84 5.07
CA LYS A 89 -27.59 29.98 5.98
C LYS A 89 -26.99 29.50 7.27
N GLU A 90 -26.22 30.37 7.93
CA GLU A 90 -25.70 30.07 9.26
C GLU A 90 -26.86 29.70 10.21
N ASN A 91 -26.61 28.69 11.05
CA ASN A 91 -27.55 28.16 12.03
C ASN A 91 -28.85 27.54 11.46
N HIS A 92 -29.01 27.39 10.14
CA HIS A 92 -30.16 26.70 9.56
C HIS A 92 -29.90 25.20 9.41
N PHE A 93 -30.84 24.38 9.89
CA PHE A 93 -30.78 22.92 9.85
C PHE A 93 -32.09 22.34 9.32
N CYS A 94 -32.08 21.09 8.88
CA CYS A 94 -33.29 20.42 8.42
C CYS A 94 -34.18 19.99 9.58
N CYS A 95 -35.48 20.23 9.44
CA CYS A 95 -36.54 19.57 10.20
C CYS A 95 -37.51 18.92 9.21
N GLY A 96 -37.35 17.61 8.98
CA GLY A 96 -38.10 16.91 7.95
C GLY A 96 -37.78 17.45 6.55
N LYS A 97 -38.79 18.04 5.88
CA LYS A 97 -38.68 18.57 4.52
C LYS A 97 -38.30 20.05 4.47
N GLU A 98 -38.30 20.75 5.60
CA GLU A 98 -38.05 22.19 5.68
C GLU A 98 -36.77 22.50 6.46
N THR A 99 -36.37 23.77 6.44
CA THR A 99 -35.25 24.28 7.25
C THR A 99 -35.77 25.11 8.42
N TYR A 100 -35.04 25.11 9.52
CA TYR A 100 -35.30 25.97 10.66
C TYR A 100 -33.99 26.56 11.20
N ASP A 101 -34.09 27.76 11.77
CA ASP A 101 -32.99 28.38 12.48
C ASP A 101 -32.90 27.81 13.90
N MET A 102 -31.79 27.13 14.19
CA MET A 102 -31.54 26.50 15.49
C MET A 102 -31.29 27.53 16.61
N THR A 103 -31.09 28.81 16.32
CA THR A 103 -31.00 29.85 17.37
C THR A 103 -32.37 30.21 17.92
N THR A 104 -33.39 30.25 17.07
CA THR A 104 -34.75 30.72 17.39
C THR A 104 -35.76 29.59 17.57
N HIS A 105 -35.56 28.46 16.87
CA HIS A 105 -36.48 27.35 16.81
C HIS A 105 -35.81 26.01 17.15
N CYS A 106 -36.65 25.00 17.37
CA CYS A 106 -36.31 23.61 17.61
C CYS A 106 -37.08 22.72 16.64
N CYS A 107 -36.46 21.62 16.21
CA CYS A 107 -37.16 20.55 15.52
C CYS A 107 -37.66 19.52 16.54
N CYS A 108 -38.98 19.34 16.63
CA CYS A 108 -39.61 18.39 17.54
C CYS A 108 -40.26 17.24 16.78
N THR A 109 -40.25 16.06 17.41
CA THR A 109 -40.89 14.85 16.92
C THR A 109 -42.11 14.54 17.79
N ASN A 110 -43.31 14.80 17.29
CA ASN A 110 -44.56 14.47 18.01
C ASN A 110 -45.55 13.75 17.08
N LEU A 111 -45.08 12.68 16.43
CA LEU A 111 -45.65 11.93 15.29
C LEU A 111 -45.30 12.50 13.90
N THR A 112 -45.20 13.82 13.77
CA THR A 112 -44.65 14.54 12.60
C THR A 112 -43.46 15.42 13.02
N LEU A 113 -42.53 15.69 12.08
CA LEU A 113 -41.41 16.62 12.31
C LEU A 113 -41.93 18.05 12.19
N GLU A 114 -41.87 18.81 13.29
CA GLU A 114 -42.39 20.17 13.39
C GLU A 114 -41.35 21.14 13.93
N VAL A 115 -41.36 22.36 13.39
CA VAL A 115 -40.51 23.47 13.84
C VAL A 115 -41.27 24.27 14.90
N LYS A 116 -40.71 24.39 16.11
CA LYS A 116 -41.30 25.15 17.22
C LYS A 116 -40.37 26.24 17.76
N PRO A 117 -40.88 27.39 18.22
CA PRO A 117 -40.05 28.42 18.86
C PRO A 117 -39.41 27.91 20.15
N LYS A 118 -38.18 28.33 20.44
CA LYS A 118 -37.46 27.96 21.68
C LYS A 118 -38.05 28.54 22.97
N ASN A 119 -38.93 29.54 22.87
CA ASN A 119 -39.59 30.13 24.04
C ASN A 119 -40.62 29.18 24.68
N GLU A 120 -41.11 28.19 23.93
CA GLU A 120 -41.83 27.05 24.50
C GLU A 120 -40.79 26.01 24.93
N THR A 121 -41.02 25.28 26.03
CA THR A 121 -40.12 24.21 26.49
C THR A 121 -39.84 23.28 25.31
N CYS A 122 -38.64 23.40 24.73
CA CYS A 122 -38.30 22.79 23.46
C CYS A 122 -38.52 21.27 23.56
N CYS A 123 -39.61 20.83 22.93
CA CYS A 123 -40.22 19.50 22.97
C CYS A 123 -40.69 19.08 24.38
N PRO A 124 -42.00 19.19 24.70
CA PRO A 124 -42.52 18.59 25.93
C PRO A 124 -42.25 17.08 25.89
N LYS A 125 -41.58 16.57 26.92
CA LYS A 125 -41.43 15.12 27.10
C LYS A 125 -42.83 14.52 27.07
N VAL A 126 -43.09 13.65 26.10
CA VAL A 126 -44.29 12.81 26.13
C VAL A 126 -44.24 12.05 27.46
N THR A 127 -45.13 12.43 28.38
CA THR A 127 -45.40 11.67 29.60
C THR A 127 -46.13 10.40 29.19
N GLY A 128 -45.36 9.45 28.72
CA GLY A 128 -45.80 8.13 28.28
C GLY A 128 -44.56 7.26 28.24
N THR A 129 -44.50 6.29 29.13
CA THR A 129 -43.39 5.37 29.33
C THR A 129 -42.95 4.72 28.02
N ASP A 130 -41.85 5.20 27.42
CA ASP A 130 -40.96 4.30 26.69
C ASP A 130 -39.52 4.82 26.65
N LYS A 131 -38.60 3.95 27.06
CA LYS A 131 -37.17 4.23 27.12
C LYS A 131 -36.58 4.01 25.73
N ARG A 132 -36.15 5.07 25.05
CA ARG A 132 -34.90 5.14 24.26
C ARG A 132 -34.72 6.51 23.60
N THR A 133 -33.46 6.82 23.32
CA THR A 133 -32.89 7.98 22.61
C THR A 133 -32.97 9.35 23.30
N GLY A 134 -32.05 9.58 24.24
CA GLY A 134 -31.58 10.94 24.55
C GLY A 134 -30.40 11.31 23.64
N CYS A 135 -30.50 12.46 22.98
CA CYS A 135 -29.40 13.11 22.28
C CYS A 135 -28.24 13.37 23.26
N GLN A 136 -27.04 12.92 22.93
CA GLN A 136 -25.82 13.42 23.57
C GLN A 136 -25.01 14.24 22.56
N GLN A 137 -24.91 15.52 22.89
CA GLN A 137 -24.03 16.51 22.32
C GLN A 137 -22.57 16.16 22.64
N GLY A 138 -21.68 16.37 21.66
CA GLY A 138 -20.24 16.22 21.84
C GLY A 138 -19.64 17.33 22.71
N SER A 139 -18.67 16.95 23.54
CA SER A 139 -17.78 17.87 24.25
C SER A 139 -16.33 17.40 24.13
N LEU A 140 -15.43 18.37 23.89
CA LEU A 140 -13.99 18.22 23.70
C LEU A 140 -13.26 17.91 25.04
N PRO A 141 -12.12 17.19 25.07
CA PRO A 141 -11.41 16.87 26.31
C PRO A 141 -10.32 17.90 26.70
N THR A 142 -10.29 18.24 27.99
CA THR A 142 -9.31 19.12 28.67
C THR A 142 -8.00 18.40 29.00
N ARG A 143 -6.86 19.09 28.77
CA ARG A 143 -5.48 18.71 29.10
C ARG A 143 -5.28 18.35 30.59
N LEU A 144 -4.62 17.22 30.85
CA LEU A 144 -3.94 16.92 32.12
C LEU A 144 -2.42 17.12 31.96
N LYS A 145 -1.84 18.00 32.79
CA LYS A 145 -0.39 18.16 32.95
C LYS A 145 0.16 17.03 33.84
N ILE A 146 1.29 16.44 33.47
CA ILE A 146 2.14 15.66 34.38
C ILE A 146 3.47 16.40 34.51
N SER A 147 3.82 16.71 35.76
CA SER A 147 5.07 17.32 36.18
C SER A 147 6.20 16.28 36.26
N SER A 148 7.39 16.77 35.89
CA SER A 148 8.78 16.41 36.24
C SER A 148 9.00 15.52 37.50
N THR A 149 10.06 14.71 37.63
CA THR A 149 11.51 14.98 37.47
C THR A 149 12.36 13.68 37.40
N LEU A 150 13.60 13.85 36.89
CA LEU A 150 14.74 12.92 36.76
C LEU A 150 15.15 12.14 38.04
N SER A 151 15.69 10.92 37.86
CA SER A 151 16.93 10.52 38.54
C SER A 151 17.71 9.45 37.75
N LYS A 152 19.05 9.60 37.75
CA LYS A 152 20.03 8.78 37.04
C LYS A 152 20.30 7.48 37.80
N ASN A 153 19.87 6.37 37.24
CA ASN A 153 20.58 5.09 37.29
C ASN A 153 20.42 4.46 35.90
N LEU A 154 21.50 3.89 35.35
CA LEU A 154 21.46 3.15 34.09
C LEU A 154 20.73 1.82 34.32
N GLU A 155 19.44 1.91 34.64
CA GLU A 155 18.54 0.78 34.72
C GLU A 155 18.34 0.32 33.28
N SER A 156 18.76 -0.89 32.96
CA SER A 156 18.34 -1.52 31.71
C SER A 156 16.81 -1.51 31.69
N LYS A 157 16.22 -0.83 30.71
CA LYS A 157 14.77 -0.71 30.58
C LYS A 157 14.27 -1.70 29.55
N CYS A 158 13.16 -2.35 29.87
CA CYS A 158 12.39 -3.17 28.95
C CYS A 158 11.10 -2.42 28.63
N GLY A 159 11.07 -1.76 27.46
CA GLY A 159 10.06 -0.75 27.17
C GLY A 159 10.16 0.42 28.16
N SER A 160 9.09 0.68 28.91
CA SER A 160 9.04 1.71 29.96
C SER A 160 9.40 1.21 31.37
N LYS A 161 9.61 -0.10 31.55
CA LYS A 161 9.84 -0.71 32.88
C LYS A 161 11.33 -0.96 33.14
N PRO A 162 11.90 -0.49 34.26
CA PRO A 162 13.26 -0.83 34.65
C PRO A 162 13.39 -2.30 35.08
N TYR A 163 14.53 -2.92 34.81
CA TYR A 163 14.82 -4.28 35.26
C TYR A 163 16.30 -4.50 35.58
N ASN A 164 16.58 -5.54 36.36
CA ASN A 164 17.94 -5.96 36.70
C ASN A 164 18.43 -7.04 35.69
N PRO A 165 19.48 -6.77 34.89
CA PRO A 165 19.96 -7.70 33.86
C PRO A 165 20.66 -8.94 34.44
N LYS A 166 20.96 -8.99 35.74
CA LYS A 166 21.52 -10.18 36.40
C LYS A 166 20.49 -11.31 36.52
N ASN A 167 19.23 -10.98 36.76
CA ASN A 167 18.18 -11.97 37.03
C ASN A 167 16.99 -11.91 36.05
N LYS A 168 16.96 -10.91 35.17
CA LYS A 168 15.91 -10.76 34.15
C LYS A 168 16.52 -10.44 32.78
N ILE A 169 15.80 -10.83 31.75
CA ILE A 169 16.12 -10.56 30.34
C ILE A 169 14.90 -9.91 29.67
N CYS A 170 15.15 -8.98 28.75
CA CYS A 170 14.12 -8.31 27.97
C CYS A 170 14.17 -8.77 26.52
N CYS A 171 13.07 -9.32 26.00
CA CYS A 171 12.96 -9.79 24.61
C CYS A 171 11.79 -9.05 23.92
N SER A 172 12.10 -8.21 22.94
CA SER A 172 11.13 -7.35 22.21
C SER A 172 10.08 -6.66 23.09
N GLY A 173 10.51 -6.12 24.24
CA GLY A 173 9.65 -5.39 25.18
C GLY A 173 8.98 -6.24 26.27
N ASN A 174 9.14 -7.57 26.24
CA ASN A 174 8.64 -8.48 27.26
C ASN A 174 9.75 -8.87 28.26
N LEU A 175 9.42 -8.86 29.55
CA LEU A 175 10.37 -9.10 30.62
C LEU A 175 10.26 -10.53 31.17
N TYR A 176 11.34 -11.29 31.08
CA TYR A 176 11.43 -12.69 31.51
C TYR A 176 12.43 -12.88 32.66
N LYS A 177 12.25 -13.96 33.43
CA LYS A 177 13.25 -14.41 34.40
C LYS A 177 14.42 -15.05 33.64
N LYS A 178 15.65 -14.66 33.98
CA LYS A 178 16.86 -15.24 33.41
C LYS A 178 17.18 -16.54 34.14
N ALA A 179 16.94 -17.68 33.49
CA ALA A 179 17.15 -19.01 34.09
C ALA A 179 18.64 -19.33 34.24
N SER A 180 19.47 -18.90 33.29
CA SER A 180 20.92 -19.07 33.32
C SER A 180 21.65 -18.00 32.49
N ALA A 181 22.98 -18.02 32.49
CA ALA A 181 23.77 -17.18 31.59
C ALA A 181 23.55 -17.52 30.10
N LEU A 182 23.06 -18.72 29.80
CA LEU A 182 22.81 -19.23 28.46
C LEU A 182 21.40 -18.88 27.94
N THR A 183 20.58 -18.23 28.76
CA THR A 183 19.26 -17.74 28.36
C THR A 183 19.39 -16.59 27.35
N LYS A 184 18.83 -16.78 26.15
CA LYS A 184 18.84 -15.84 25.04
C LYS A 184 17.41 -15.48 24.61
N CYS A 185 17.29 -14.34 23.92
CA CYS A 185 16.05 -13.95 23.26
C CYS A 185 15.98 -14.51 21.85
N CYS A 186 14.78 -14.92 21.46
CA CYS A 186 14.40 -15.16 20.08
C CYS A 186 13.15 -14.34 19.77
N GLY A 187 13.35 -13.15 19.21
CA GLY A 187 12.28 -12.16 19.05
C GLY A 187 11.63 -11.82 20.39
N LYS A 188 10.33 -12.12 20.53
CA LYS A 188 9.55 -11.87 21.75
C LYS A 188 9.69 -12.97 22.81
N ASP A 189 10.23 -14.13 22.43
CA ASP A 189 10.30 -15.34 23.25
C ASP A 189 11.71 -15.52 23.84
N VAL A 190 11.81 -16.35 24.87
CA VAL A 190 13.06 -16.67 25.59
C VAL A 190 13.34 -18.16 25.50
N TYR A 191 14.61 -18.54 25.30
CA TYR A 191 15.07 -19.93 25.32
C TYR A 191 16.47 -20.02 25.92
N THR A 192 16.89 -21.20 26.36
CA THR A 192 18.24 -21.47 26.83
C THR A 192 18.98 -22.28 25.78
N LEU A 193 20.28 -22.02 25.57
CA LEU A 193 21.09 -22.81 24.62
C LEU A 193 21.19 -24.31 24.96
N SER A 194 20.84 -24.69 26.19
CA SER A 194 20.78 -26.08 26.64
C SER A 194 19.39 -26.71 26.49
N ASP A 195 18.40 -25.97 25.98
CA ASP A 195 17.08 -26.53 25.75
C ASP A 195 17.17 -27.49 24.55
N ASP A 196 16.72 -28.73 24.74
CA ASP A 196 16.74 -29.73 23.69
C ASP A 196 15.70 -29.42 22.62
N ASN A 197 16.02 -29.72 21.37
CA ASN A 197 15.11 -29.58 20.22
C ASN A 197 14.50 -28.18 20.04
N VAL A 198 15.22 -27.10 20.37
CA VAL A 198 14.77 -25.72 20.09
C VAL A 198 15.74 -25.01 19.15
N LEU A 199 15.19 -24.20 18.23
CA LEU A 199 15.99 -23.39 17.32
C LEU A 199 15.35 -22.02 17.14
N CYS A 200 16.14 -20.97 17.35
CA CYS A 200 15.74 -19.62 17.00
C CYS A 200 16.04 -19.33 15.54
N CYS A 201 15.02 -18.98 14.74
CA CYS A 201 15.21 -18.64 13.33
C CYS A 201 14.41 -17.39 12.96
N ASN A 202 15.09 -16.38 12.40
CA ASN A 202 14.52 -15.07 12.06
C ASN A 202 13.67 -14.42 13.18
N GLY A 203 14.08 -14.60 14.44
CA GLY A 203 13.38 -14.05 15.60
C GLY A 203 12.11 -14.81 16.02
N ILE A 204 11.85 -16.00 15.46
CA ILE A 204 10.79 -16.92 15.89
C ILE A 204 11.43 -18.12 16.58
N LEU A 205 10.98 -18.43 17.79
CA LEU A 205 11.45 -19.62 18.52
C LEU A 205 10.67 -20.85 18.05
N HIS A 206 11.38 -21.82 17.47
CA HIS A 206 10.79 -23.08 17.05
C HIS A 206 11.09 -24.18 18.07
N LEU A 207 10.04 -24.87 18.52
CA LEU A 207 10.12 -26.03 19.40
C LEU A 207 10.09 -27.33 18.57
N ASN A 208 10.58 -28.43 19.15
CA ASN A 208 10.63 -29.76 18.52
C ASN A 208 11.37 -29.75 17.16
N VAL A 209 12.56 -29.17 17.15
CA VAL A 209 13.48 -29.08 16.01
C VAL A 209 14.55 -30.18 16.13
N PRO A 210 14.79 -31.04 15.12
CA PRO A 210 15.86 -32.04 15.17
C PRO A 210 17.22 -31.40 15.51
N GLU A 211 18.01 -32.06 16.36
CA GLU A 211 19.26 -31.52 16.93
C GLU A 211 20.32 -31.05 15.91
N GLN A 212 20.28 -31.56 14.67
CA GLN A 212 21.19 -31.17 13.58
C GLN A 212 20.57 -30.11 12.63
N SER A 213 19.54 -29.39 13.06
CA SER A 213 18.90 -28.40 12.20
C SER A 213 19.61 -27.04 12.27
N GLU A 214 19.77 -26.38 11.13
CA GLU A 214 20.44 -25.08 11.02
C GLU A 214 19.49 -24.00 10.47
N CYS A 215 19.55 -22.78 11.01
CA CYS A 215 18.83 -21.65 10.44
C CYS A 215 19.75 -20.90 9.46
N VAL A 216 19.41 -20.90 8.17
CA VAL A 216 20.14 -20.16 7.13
C VAL A 216 19.16 -19.25 6.39
N GLY A 217 19.40 -17.94 6.44
CA GLY A 217 18.56 -16.95 5.76
C GLY A 217 17.10 -16.90 6.24
N GLY A 218 16.83 -17.32 7.48
CA GLY A 218 15.47 -17.38 8.05
C GLY A 218 14.70 -18.66 7.74
N VAL A 219 15.35 -19.65 7.13
CA VAL A 219 14.80 -20.98 6.85
C VAL A 219 15.53 -22.02 7.68
N ILE A 220 14.80 -22.95 8.29
CA ILE A 220 15.37 -24.05 9.07
C ILE A 220 15.65 -25.23 8.14
N TYR A 221 16.88 -25.72 8.10
CA TYR A 221 17.31 -26.90 7.36
C TYR A 221 17.41 -28.09 8.30
N ALA A 222 16.84 -29.26 7.98
CA ALA A 222 16.85 -30.46 8.82
C ALA A 222 17.29 -31.73 8.05
N PRO A 223 17.88 -32.74 8.73
CA PRO A 223 18.40 -33.94 8.04
C PRO A 223 17.37 -34.89 7.40
N PRO A 224 16.24 -35.31 8.04
CA PRO A 224 15.56 -36.50 7.53
C PRO A 224 14.45 -36.25 6.50
N ASN A 225 13.72 -35.12 6.48
CA ASN A 225 12.49 -35.02 5.68
C ASN A 225 12.28 -33.65 5.05
N THR A 226 12.00 -33.62 3.74
CA THR A 226 11.42 -32.45 3.07
C THR A 226 9.99 -32.76 2.66
N ILE A 227 9.05 -31.93 3.09
CA ILE A 227 7.65 -31.96 2.67
C ILE A 227 7.32 -30.53 2.24
N CYS A 228 6.59 -30.32 1.15
CA CYS A 228 6.33 -28.98 0.61
C CYS A 228 4.83 -28.63 0.72
N GLN A 229 4.51 -27.33 0.79
CA GLN A 229 3.18 -26.74 1.08
C GLN A 229 2.62 -26.94 2.51
N MET A 230 3.24 -26.17 3.40
CA MET A 230 2.84 -25.78 4.77
C MET A 230 3.27 -26.72 5.90
N SER A 231 4.14 -26.16 6.75
CA SER A 231 4.81 -26.73 7.93
C SER A 231 6.05 -27.60 7.65
N ALA A 232 7.11 -27.06 7.03
CA ALA A 232 8.32 -27.86 6.72
C ALA A 232 9.65 -27.10 6.59
N ARG A 233 10.73 -27.89 6.72
CA ARG A 233 12.15 -27.54 6.85
C ARG A 233 12.95 -28.21 5.70
N PRO A 234 13.61 -27.48 4.78
CA PRO A 234 14.39 -28.08 3.67
C PRO A 234 15.59 -28.94 4.12
N ARG A 235 16.04 -29.86 3.26
CA ARG A 235 17.32 -30.57 3.43
C ARG A 235 18.50 -29.71 2.97
N LEU A 236 19.70 -29.97 3.50
CA LEU A 236 20.94 -29.33 3.04
C LEU A 236 21.13 -29.52 1.52
N GLY A 237 21.12 -28.42 0.76
CA GLY A 237 21.29 -28.42 -0.69
C GLY A 237 20.00 -28.55 -1.52
N GLU A 238 18.83 -28.66 -0.88
CA GLU A 238 17.53 -28.64 -1.53
C GLU A 238 16.68 -27.45 -1.03
N HIS A 239 15.91 -26.85 -1.92
CA HIS A 239 15.00 -25.75 -1.58
C HIS A 239 13.58 -26.12 -1.97
N CYS A 240 12.59 -25.57 -1.27
CA CYS A 240 11.19 -25.74 -1.66
C CYS A 240 10.86 -24.87 -2.87
N CYS A 241 10.19 -25.46 -3.85
CA CYS A 241 9.56 -24.78 -4.97
C CYS A 241 8.13 -25.30 -5.12
N GLY A 242 7.16 -24.53 -4.63
CA GLY A 242 5.76 -24.97 -4.61
C GLY A 242 5.58 -26.21 -3.74
N GLY A 243 5.13 -27.30 -4.36
CA GLY A 243 4.91 -28.61 -3.71
C GLY A 243 6.09 -29.58 -3.83
N GLN A 244 7.25 -29.17 -4.36
CA GLN A 244 8.40 -30.05 -4.60
C GLN A 244 9.71 -29.41 -4.13
N THR A 245 10.75 -30.24 -3.96
CA THR A 245 12.12 -29.73 -3.75
C THR A 245 12.85 -29.56 -5.07
N PHE A 246 13.76 -28.58 -5.13
CA PHE A 246 14.66 -28.38 -6.25
C PHE A 246 16.09 -28.13 -5.78
N ASN A 247 17.06 -28.47 -6.64
CA ASN A 247 18.47 -28.16 -6.39
C ASN A 247 18.77 -26.74 -6.90
N PRO A 248 19.09 -25.78 -6.01
CA PRO A 248 19.34 -24.39 -6.38
C PRO A 248 20.63 -24.22 -7.20
N ARG A 249 21.52 -25.22 -7.29
CA ARG A 249 22.73 -25.14 -8.12
C ARG A 249 22.44 -25.35 -9.60
N THR A 250 21.44 -26.17 -9.93
CA THR A 250 21.12 -26.56 -11.31
C THR A 250 19.77 -26.04 -11.77
N HIS A 251 18.88 -25.66 -10.86
CA HIS A 251 17.51 -25.25 -11.16
C HIS A 251 17.17 -23.90 -10.53
N ILE A 252 16.20 -23.19 -11.13
CA ILE A 252 15.59 -21.96 -10.66
C ILE A 252 14.10 -22.22 -10.37
N CYS A 253 13.60 -21.66 -9.27
CA CYS A 253 12.17 -21.75 -8.93
C CYS A 253 11.45 -20.46 -9.30
N CYS A 254 10.42 -20.57 -10.14
CA CYS A 254 9.58 -19.47 -10.59
C CYS A 254 8.13 -19.72 -10.17
N ASN A 255 7.60 -18.92 -9.25
CA ASN A 255 6.24 -19.02 -8.70
C ASN A 255 5.79 -20.46 -8.36
N GLY A 256 6.69 -21.25 -7.76
CA GLY A 256 6.42 -22.64 -7.36
C GLY A 256 6.68 -23.71 -8.44
N HIS A 257 7.24 -23.32 -9.59
CA HIS A 257 7.65 -24.23 -10.67
C HIS A 257 9.18 -24.26 -10.82
N SER A 258 9.78 -25.46 -10.83
CA SER A 258 11.23 -25.64 -10.96
C SER A 258 11.63 -25.78 -12.43
N HIS A 259 12.67 -25.05 -12.84
CA HIS A 259 13.19 -25.00 -14.21
C HIS A 259 14.70 -25.15 -14.25
N ASN A 260 15.26 -25.62 -15.36
CA ASN A 260 16.72 -25.69 -15.53
C ASN A 260 17.34 -24.29 -15.59
N LYS A 261 18.45 -24.09 -14.88
CA LYS A 261 19.27 -22.87 -15.02
C LYS A 261 20.01 -22.90 -16.35
N MET A 262 19.69 -21.97 -17.24
CA MET A 262 20.47 -21.67 -18.44
C MET A 262 21.04 -20.25 -18.33
N ASN A 263 22.08 -19.94 -19.10
CA ASN A 263 22.69 -18.61 -19.05
C ASN A 263 21.70 -17.58 -19.56
N GLY A 264 21.38 -16.56 -18.75
CA GLY A 264 20.41 -15.52 -19.12
C GLY A 264 18.94 -15.86 -18.85
N ASN A 265 18.60 -16.96 -18.16
CA ASN A 265 17.23 -17.33 -17.80
C ASN A 265 16.69 -16.57 -16.56
N TYR A 266 15.53 -15.93 -16.69
CA TYR A 266 14.84 -15.17 -15.62
C TYR A 266 13.40 -15.61 -15.44
N CYS A 267 12.92 -15.56 -14.20
CA CYS A 267 11.52 -15.83 -13.92
C CYS A 267 10.62 -14.69 -14.41
N CYS A 268 9.59 -15.05 -15.18
CA CYS A 268 8.42 -14.23 -15.42
C CYS A 268 7.20 -15.00 -14.91
N GLY A 269 6.77 -14.71 -13.68
CA GLY A 269 5.71 -15.48 -13.03
C GLY A 269 6.17 -16.92 -12.80
N SER A 270 5.47 -17.89 -13.37
CA SER A 270 5.84 -19.30 -13.35
C SER A 270 6.77 -19.73 -14.47
N GLU A 271 7.01 -18.87 -15.47
CA GLU A 271 7.80 -19.19 -16.66
C GLU A 271 9.22 -18.65 -16.57
N VAL A 272 10.08 -19.11 -17.48
CA VAL A 272 11.47 -18.67 -17.60
C VAL A 272 11.70 -18.15 -19.01
N TYR A 273 12.36 -17.01 -19.13
CA TYR A 273 12.70 -16.41 -20.41
C TYR A 273 14.12 -15.84 -20.42
N ASP A 274 14.70 -15.71 -21.61
CA ASP A 274 15.98 -15.02 -21.79
C ASP A 274 15.76 -13.50 -21.80
N HIS A 275 16.27 -12.79 -20.80
CA HIS A 275 16.14 -11.34 -20.73
C HIS A 275 16.92 -10.58 -21.81
N HIS A 276 17.88 -11.23 -22.49
CA HIS A 276 18.57 -10.62 -23.62
C HIS A 276 17.70 -10.61 -24.87
N ASN A 277 16.65 -11.43 -24.91
CA ASN A 277 15.72 -11.47 -26.01
C ASN A 277 14.82 -10.23 -25.99
N GLN A 278 15.15 -9.25 -26.83
CA GLN A 278 14.37 -8.01 -26.97
C GLN A 278 12.96 -8.22 -27.52
N LEU A 279 12.63 -9.41 -28.04
CA LEU A 279 11.28 -9.78 -28.47
C LEU A 279 10.42 -10.33 -27.32
N LEU A 280 10.99 -10.51 -26.13
CA LEU A 280 10.26 -10.98 -24.95
C LEU A 280 10.24 -9.90 -23.88
N ARG A 281 9.05 -9.61 -23.35
CA ARG A 281 8.88 -8.66 -22.25
C ARG A 281 8.10 -9.30 -21.13
N CYS A 282 8.68 -9.32 -19.93
CA CYS A 282 7.94 -9.66 -18.73
C CYS A 282 7.31 -8.41 -18.12
N CYS A 283 6.00 -8.44 -17.85
CA CYS A 283 5.29 -7.40 -17.12
C CYS A 283 4.59 -8.03 -15.90
N SER A 284 5.05 -7.71 -14.68
CA SER A 284 4.52 -8.24 -13.41
C SER A 284 4.18 -9.74 -13.43
N GLY A 285 5.08 -10.55 -14.01
CA GLY A 285 4.96 -12.00 -14.08
C GLY A 285 4.23 -12.57 -15.30
N HIS A 286 3.78 -11.74 -16.23
CA HIS A 286 3.24 -12.17 -17.53
C HIS A 286 4.23 -11.93 -18.66
N LEU A 287 4.51 -12.98 -19.44
CA LEU A 287 5.45 -12.93 -20.55
C LEU A 287 4.74 -12.58 -21.86
N TYR A 288 5.17 -11.50 -22.51
CA TYR A 288 4.66 -11.02 -23.79
C TYR A 288 5.68 -11.27 -24.89
N ASN A 289 5.19 -11.71 -26.05
CA ASN A 289 5.98 -11.83 -27.28
C ASN A 289 5.73 -10.60 -28.16
N LEU A 290 6.75 -9.79 -28.35
CA LEU A 290 6.72 -8.56 -29.12
C LEU A 290 6.95 -8.88 -30.60
N THR A 291 5.97 -8.59 -31.45
CA THR A 291 6.06 -8.79 -32.91
C THR A 291 6.94 -7.76 -33.63
N ARG A 292 7.34 -6.67 -32.97
CA ARG A 292 8.24 -5.63 -33.50
C ARG A 292 9.30 -5.22 -32.47
N LEU A 293 10.52 -5.01 -32.96
CA LEU A 293 11.73 -4.63 -32.19
C LEU A 293 11.80 -3.15 -31.78
N SER A 294 10.70 -2.40 -31.82
CA SER A 294 10.70 -0.99 -31.41
C SER A 294 10.36 -0.87 -29.94
N GLY A 295 11.21 -0.16 -29.18
CA GLY A 295 11.06 0.12 -27.75
C GLY A 295 9.87 1.02 -27.38
N GLU A 296 8.71 0.80 -28.00
CA GLU A 296 7.46 1.53 -27.80
C GLU A 296 6.46 0.80 -26.89
N ALA A 297 6.88 -0.32 -26.29
CA ALA A 297 6.03 -1.11 -25.38
C ALA A 297 6.57 -1.03 -23.95
N GLU A 298 5.79 -0.43 -23.05
CA GLU A 298 6.08 -0.36 -21.61
C GLU A 298 5.14 -1.23 -20.80
N CYS A 299 5.57 -1.68 -19.63
CA CYS A 299 4.69 -2.38 -18.70
C CYS A 299 3.80 -1.40 -17.92
N CYS A 300 2.52 -1.71 -17.84
CA CYS A 300 1.55 -1.15 -16.92
C CYS A 300 1.05 -2.25 -15.98
N GLY A 301 1.77 -2.48 -14.88
CA GLY A 301 1.55 -3.66 -14.05
C GLY A 301 1.81 -4.94 -14.84
N ASN A 302 0.79 -5.79 -14.96
CA ASN A 302 0.87 -7.02 -15.76
C ASN A 302 0.47 -6.84 -17.23
N HIS A 303 0.07 -5.64 -17.63
CA HIS A 303 -0.34 -5.33 -19.00
C HIS A 303 0.80 -4.70 -19.79
N LEU A 304 0.82 -4.95 -21.10
CA LEU A 304 1.69 -4.27 -22.04
C LEU A 304 0.97 -3.03 -22.60
N LEU A 305 1.59 -1.86 -22.48
CA LEU A 305 1.11 -0.58 -23.00
C LEU A 305 1.92 -0.21 -24.25
N GLU A 306 1.24 -0.07 -25.37
CA GLU A 306 1.83 0.39 -26.64
C GLU A 306 1.59 1.90 -26.81
N TYR A 307 2.64 2.69 -27.07
CA TYR A 307 2.57 4.16 -27.06
C TYR A 307 1.65 4.80 -28.13
N ASN A 308 1.16 4.06 -29.13
CA ASN A 308 0.39 4.62 -30.25
C ASN A 308 -1.13 4.80 -29.99
N ASN A 309 -1.63 4.51 -28.78
CA ASN A 309 -3.07 4.40 -28.52
C ASN A 309 -3.73 5.53 -27.70
N ASN A 310 -3.08 6.69 -27.49
CA ASN A 310 -3.63 7.74 -26.60
C ASN A 310 -3.97 7.20 -25.18
N GLN A 311 -3.17 6.27 -24.68
CA GLN A 311 -3.38 5.61 -23.39
C GLN A 311 -2.33 6.03 -22.37
N ILE A 312 -2.71 6.07 -21.10
CA ILE A 312 -1.83 6.37 -19.97
C ILE A 312 -1.94 5.28 -18.91
N CYS A 313 -0.81 4.88 -18.36
CA CYS A 313 -0.78 3.98 -17.21
C CYS A 313 -0.71 4.78 -15.91
N CYS A 314 -1.70 4.60 -15.04
CA CYS A 314 -1.61 5.06 -13.65
C CYS A 314 -1.34 3.86 -12.75
N SER A 315 -0.32 3.96 -11.89
CA SER A 315 0.10 2.86 -11.00
C SER A 315 0.34 3.32 -9.57
N SER A 316 0.00 2.47 -8.61
CA SER A 316 0.43 2.53 -7.21
C SER A 316 1.18 1.26 -6.84
N SER A 317 1.55 1.12 -5.56
CA SER A 317 2.21 -0.08 -5.04
C SER A 317 1.45 -1.40 -5.22
N THR A 318 0.14 -1.34 -5.44
CA THR A 318 -0.74 -2.53 -5.50
C THR A 318 -1.41 -2.73 -6.85
N ASN A 319 -1.73 -1.65 -7.56
CA ASN A 319 -2.55 -1.68 -8.76
C ASN A 319 -1.89 -0.88 -9.87
N ALA A 320 -2.08 -1.30 -11.11
CA ALA A 320 -1.76 -0.51 -12.29
C ALA A 320 -2.91 -0.64 -13.30
N ILE A 321 -3.39 0.50 -13.80
CA ILE A 321 -4.58 0.58 -14.64
C ILE A 321 -4.27 1.46 -15.84
N ILE A 322 -4.69 1.00 -17.02
CA ILE A 322 -4.58 1.75 -18.27
C ILE A 322 -5.86 2.57 -18.46
N TYR A 323 -5.70 3.84 -18.78
CA TYR A 323 -6.79 4.77 -19.07
C TYR A 323 -6.61 5.39 -20.46
N ASP A 324 -7.72 5.72 -21.11
CA ASP A 324 -7.69 6.60 -22.27
C ASP A 324 -7.41 8.04 -21.80
N THR A 325 -6.48 8.71 -22.48
CA THR A 325 -6.07 10.07 -22.13
C THR A 325 -7.20 11.07 -22.34
N LYS A 326 -7.40 11.91 -21.32
CA LYS A 326 -8.39 13.01 -21.31
C LYS A 326 -7.69 14.32 -20.93
N PRO A 327 -8.11 15.46 -21.51
CA PRO A 327 -7.58 16.76 -21.09
C PRO A 327 -7.90 17.02 -19.62
N ASN A 328 -7.04 17.76 -18.92
CA ASN A 328 -7.19 18.09 -17.49
C ASN A 328 -7.31 16.86 -16.56
N HIS A 329 -6.71 15.73 -16.92
CA HIS A 329 -6.64 14.55 -16.06
C HIS A 329 -5.20 14.15 -15.81
N ARG A 330 -4.92 13.66 -14.60
CA ARG A 330 -3.59 13.20 -14.16
C ARG A 330 -3.71 11.94 -13.30
N CYS A 331 -2.61 11.22 -13.15
CA CYS A 331 -2.53 10.08 -12.25
C CYS A 331 -2.24 10.51 -10.81
N CYS A 332 -2.89 9.88 -9.84
CA CYS A 332 -2.53 9.91 -8.42
C CYS A 332 -2.52 8.46 -7.91
N GLY A 333 -1.34 7.85 -7.82
CA GLY A 333 -1.25 6.39 -7.75
C GLY A 333 -1.91 5.77 -8.98
N HIS A 334 -2.79 4.79 -8.78
CA HIS A 334 -3.55 4.14 -9.86
C HIS A 334 -4.84 4.88 -10.27
N TYR A 335 -5.17 6.01 -9.63
CA TYR A 335 -6.39 6.77 -9.92
C TYR A 335 -6.15 7.83 -11.00
N TYR A 336 -7.04 7.88 -12.00
CA TYR A 336 -7.04 8.92 -13.04
C TYR A 336 -8.09 10.00 -12.75
N TYR A 337 -7.63 11.13 -12.20
CA TYR A 337 -8.49 12.15 -11.62
C TYR A 337 -8.53 13.42 -12.46
N ASN A 338 -9.67 14.12 -12.45
CA ASN A 338 -9.82 15.44 -13.03
C ASN A 338 -9.16 16.52 -12.14
N THR A 339 -8.21 17.27 -12.70
CA THR A 339 -7.43 18.29 -11.99
C THR A 339 -8.24 19.51 -11.55
N SER A 340 -9.43 19.73 -12.11
CA SER A 340 -10.36 20.77 -11.64
C SER A 340 -11.08 20.38 -10.35
N LEU A 341 -11.12 19.09 -10.01
CA LEU A 341 -11.79 18.57 -8.81
C LEU A 341 -10.80 18.25 -7.70
N TRP A 342 -9.69 17.58 -8.05
CA TRP A 342 -8.77 17.02 -7.07
C TRP A 342 -7.35 17.53 -7.25
N SER A 343 -6.57 17.49 -6.18
CA SER A 343 -5.11 17.53 -6.23
C SER A 343 -4.52 16.23 -5.69
N CYS A 344 -3.35 15.83 -6.17
CA CYS A 344 -2.61 14.69 -5.64
C CYS A 344 -1.52 15.17 -4.69
N CYS A 345 -1.35 14.49 -3.56
CA CYS A 345 -0.22 14.70 -2.67
C CYS A 345 0.18 13.36 -2.07
N ALA A 346 1.39 12.88 -2.38
CA ALA A 346 1.89 11.60 -1.89
C ALA A 346 0.95 10.42 -2.19
N GLU A 347 0.45 10.33 -3.43
CA GLU A 347 -0.55 9.33 -3.88
C GLU A 347 -1.94 9.44 -3.22
N HIS A 348 -2.21 10.49 -2.45
CA HIS A 348 -3.53 10.76 -1.87
C HIS A 348 -4.24 11.93 -2.55
N LEU A 349 -5.50 11.70 -2.95
CA LEU A 349 -6.36 12.72 -3.53
C LEU A 349 -6.91 13.68 -2.46
N LYS A 350 -6.85 14.99 -2.73
CA LYS A 350 -7.33 16.05 -1.85
C LYS A 350 -8.38 16.94 -2.54
N PRO A 351 -9.48 17.34 -1.86
CA PRO A 351 -10.60 18.09 -2.44
C PRO A 351 -10.36 19.53 -2.95
N THR A 352 -9.12 20.00 -3.10
CA THR A 352 -8.82 21.40 -3.48
C THR A 352 -7.74 21.46 -4.56
N PRO A 353 -8.00 22.05 -5.73
CA PRO A 353 -6.97 22.31 -6.72
C PRO A 353 -5.99 23.35 -6.14
N LYS A 354 -4.74 22.96 -5.93
CA LYS A 354 -3.66 23.94 -5.72
C LYS A 354 -3.27 24.52 -7.08
N PRO A 355 -3.03 25.83 -7.20
CA PRO A 355 -2.41 26.40 -8.39
C PRO A 355 -0.99 25.84 -8.50
N ASP A 356 -0.68 25.23 -9.65
CA ASP A 356 0.66 24.87 -10.10
C ASP A 356 1.60 24.27 -9.05
N SER A 357 1.44 22.98 -8.79
CA SER A 357 2.62 22.14 -8.66
C SER A 357 2.58 21.17 -9.83
N SER A 358 3.41 21.38 -10.85
CA SER A 358 3.75 20.29 -11.77
C SER A 358 4.59 19.29 -10.96
N PRO A 359 4.01 18.17 -10.51
CA PRO A 359 4.83 17.18 -9.83
C PRO A 359 5.66 16.54 -10.93
N ALA A 360 6.97 16.41 -10.71
CA ALA A 360 7.75 15.48 -11.50
C ALA A 360 7.02 14.13 -11.44
N GLU A 361 6.71 13.54 -12.59
CA GLU A 361 5.91 12.32 -12.66
C GLU A 361 6.76 11.15 -12.15
N TYR A 362 6.70 10.87 -10.84
CA TYR A 362 7.31 9.68 -10.27
C TYR A 362 6.44 8.48 -10.63
N ARG A 363 6.86 7.74 -11.65
CA ARG A 363 6.28 6.43 -11.98
C ARG A 363 7.15 5.34 -11.36
N LEU A 364 6.82 4.96 -10.13
CA LEU A 364 7.46 3.83 -9.48
C LEU A 364 7.12 2.55 -10.24
N LYS A 365 8.11 1.68 -10.40
CA LYS A 365 7.96 0.39 -11.07
C LYS A 365 8.29 -0.75 -10.09
N PRO A 366 7.67 -1.93 -10.23
CA PRO A 366 8.15 -3.14 -9.56
C PRO A 366 9.65 -3.34 -9.85
N LEU A 367 10.42 -3.88 -8.89
CA LEU A 367 11.87 -4.05 -9.07
C LEU A 367 12.20 -4.87 -10.33
N MET A 368 11.39 -5.89 -10.60
CA MET A 368 11.53 -6.77 -11.77
C MET A 368 11.44 -6.03 -13.11
N ASP A 369 10.63 -4.97 -13.19
CA ASP A 369 10.46 -4.18 -14.40
C ASP A 369 11.62 -3.20 -14.65
N LEU A 370 12.40 -2.91 -13.60
CA LEU A 370 13.59 -2.04 -13.62
C LEU A 370 14.87 -2.81 -13.99
N ILE A 371 14.85 -4.13 -13.86
CA ILE A 371 15.93 -5.02 -14.31
C ILE A 371 15.75 -5.27 -15.82
N PRO A 372 16.82 -5.23 -16.65
CA PRO A 372 18.22 -5.06 -16.28
C PRO A 372 18.74 -3.62 -16.42
N GLU A 373 17.90 -2.65 -16.75
CA GLU A 373 18.32 -1.26 -17.05
C GLU A 373 19.13 -0.65 -15.88
N MET A 374 18.66 -0.86 -14.65
CA MET A 374 19.31 -0.33 -13.45
C MET A 374 20.66 -1.00 -13.14
N CYS A 375 20.99 -2.13 -13.75
CA CYS A 375 22.29 -2.81 -13.55
C CYS A 375 23.48 -2.03 -14.11
N ASN A 376 23.24 -1.01 -14.94
CA ASN A 376 24.27 -0.15 -15.52
C ASN A 376 24.37 1.22 -14.81
N LYS A 377 23.62 1.43 -13.73
CA LYS A 377 23.53 2.71 -13.01
C LYS A 377 24.02 2.56 -11.56
N THR A 378 24.33 3.68 -10.91
CA THR A 378 24.65 3.70 -9.48
C THR A 378 23.36 3.73 -8.67
N VAL A 379 23.00 2.60 -8.09
CA VAL A 379 21.75 2.42 -7.33
C VAL A 379 22.02 1.77 -5.98
N PHE A 380 21.14 2.04 -5.01
CA PHE A 380 21.22 1.45 -3.67
C PHE A 380 19.86 1.09 -3.12
N PHE A 381 19.84 0.09 -2.23
CA PHE A 381 18.69 -0.29 -1.44
C PHE A 381 18.73 0.45 -0.11
N GLY A 382 17.73 1.31 0.11
CA GLY A 382 17.60 2.10 1.32
C GLY A 382 16.37 1.68 2.11
N LYS A 383 16.58 1.21 3.35
CA LYS A 383 15.51 0.94 4.32
C LYS A 383 15.12 2.24 5.02
N VAL A 384 13.83 2.56 5.05
CA VAL A 384 13.31 3.75 5.74
C VAL A 384 13.28 3.50 7.24
N GLU A 385 13.98 4.35 8.00
CA GLU A 385 14.08 4.24 9.46
C GLU A 385 13.26 5.33 10.18
N SER A 386 13.14 6.50 9.55
CA SER A 386 12.19 7.52 9.98
C SER A 386 11.82 8.47 8.84
N VAL A 387 10.66 9.10 8.99
CA VAL A 387 10.13 10.11 8.08
C VAL A 387 9.63 11.29 8.90
N ALA A 388 10.01 12.50 8.52
CA ALA A 388 9.53 13.75 9.10
C ALA A 388 9.02 14.68 8.00
N LEU A 389 8.02 15.50 8.34
CA LEU A 389 7.50 16.54 7.46
C LEU A 389 7.86 17.91 8.05
N GLU A 390 8.55 18.71 7.26
CA GLU A 390 8.86 20.10 7.57
C GLU A 390 8.42 20.97 6.38
N ASN A 391 7.42 21.82 6.63
CA ASN A 391 6.76 22.61 5.59
C ASN A 391 6.23 21.73 4.42
N TYR A 392 6.78 21.90 3.22
CA TYR A 392 6.45 21.11 2.02
C TYR A 392 7.46 19.99 1.73
N GLN A 393 8.52 19.87 2.54
CA GLN A 393 9.54 18.85 2.35
C GLN A 393 9.31 17.65 3.27
N ARG A 394 9.51 16.47 2.71
CA ARG A 394 9.59 15.21 3.43
C ARG A 394 11.06 14.83 3.59
N HIS A 395 11.48 14.77 4.84
CA HIS A 395 12.81 14.33 5.25
C HIS A 395 12.75 12.84 5.57
N ILE A 396 13.63 12.07 4.95
CA ILE A 396 13.67 10.61 5.06
C ILE A 396 15.06 10.22 5.55
N VAL A 397 15.11 9.50 6.66
CA VAL A 397 16.34 8.86 7.14
C VAL A 397 16.34 7.42 6.64
N LEU A 398 17.34 7.10 5.82
CA LEU A 398 17.54 5.79 5.23
C LEU A 398 18.73 5.10 5.88
N LYS A 399 18.61 3.79 6.07
CA LYS A 399 19.73 2.88 6.29
C LYS A 399 20.01 2.11 5.00
N VAL A 400 21.19 2.31 4.42
CA VAL A 400 21.64 1.59 3.23
C VAL A 400 21.87 0.13 3.61
N VAL A 401 21.17 -0.78 2.93
CA VAL A 401 21.25 -2.23 3.16
C VAL A 401 22.00 -2.97 2.05
N GLY A 402 22.17 -2.33 0.89
CA GLY A 402 22.94 -2.84 -0.24
C GLY A 402 23.15 -1.77 -1.31
N GLN A 403 24.22 -1.87 -2.09
CA GLN A 403 24.54 -0.98 -3.21
C GLN A 403 24.98 -1.78 -4.44
N VAL A 404 24.69 -1.27 -5.64
CA VAL A 404 25.33 -1.67 -6.91
C VAL A 404 25.99 -0.42 -7.50
N ASP A 405 27.32 -0.43 -7.54
CA ASP A 405 28.11 0.58 -8.25
C ASP A 405 28.80 -0.07 -9.46
N VAL A 406 28.57 0.52 -10.62
CA VAL A 406 29.13 0.09 -11.91
C VAL A 406 30.38 0.88 -12.25
N ILE A 407 30.54 2.10 -11.69
CA ILE A 407 31.49 3.10 -12.19
C ILE A 407 32.53 3.51 -11.12
N SER A 408 32.32 3.25 -9.82
CA SER A 408 33.35 3.57 -8.82
C SER A 408 33.47 2.59 -7.66
N GLU A 409 34.69 2.41 -7.15
CA GLU A 409 34.96 1.72 -5.87
C GLU A 409 34.57 2.57 -4.64
N LYS A 410 33.56 3.46 -4.76
CA LYS A 410 33.09 4.25 -3.62
C LYS A 410 32.05 3.46 -2.83
N ILE A 411 32.56 2.74 -1.83
CA ILE A 411 31.76 2.27 -0.70
C ILE A 411 31.20 3.50 0.01
N ILE A 412 29.87 3.61 0.13
CA ILE A 412 29.24 4.62 1.00
C ILE A 412 29.80 4.38 2.42
N LYS A 413 30.58 5.35 2.93
CA LYS A 413 31.28 5.23 4.23
C LYS A 413 30.35 5.26 5.44
N ASP A 414 29.14 5.82 5.30
CA ASP A 414 28.12 5.88 6.35
C ASP A 414 26.86 5.10 5.90
N PRO A 415 26.43 4.06 6.63
CA PRO A 415 25.20 3.34 6.29
C PRO A 415 23.95 4.22 6.42
N TRP A 416 24.04 5.41 7.01
CA TRP A 416 22.90 6.32 7.18
C TRP A 416 22.91 7.43 6.15
N LEU A 417 21.77 7.64 5.52
CA LEU A 417 21.57 8.66 4.50
C LEU A 417 20.36 9.52 4.85
N HIS A 418 20.47 10.82 4.62
CA HIS A 418 19.34 11.75 4.72
C HIS A 418 18.94 12.21 3.32
N VAL A 419 17.66 12.04 3.01
CA VAL A 419 17.06 12.43 1.72
C VAL A 419 15.94 13.43 1.99
N SER A 420 15.92 14.54 1.24
CA SER A 420 14.81 15.49 1.24
C SER A 420 14.11 15.47 -0.12
N LEU A 421 12.79 15.31 -0.10
CA LEU A 421 11.93 15.31 -1.29
C LEU A 421 10.77 16.28 -1.08
N ASP A 422 10.22 16.82 -2.15
CA ASP A 422 8.91 17.49 -2.06
C ASP A 422 7.84 16.47 -1.65
N HIS A 423 7.10 16.76 -0.58
CA HIS A 423 6.16 15.83 0.02
C HIS A 423 5.04 15.42 -0.92
N CYS A 424 4.48 16.38 -1.66
CA CYS A 424 3.31 16.11 -2.50
C CYS A 424 3.70 15.58 -3.88
N SER A 425 4.89 15.95 -4.36
CA SER A 425 5.38 15.54 -5.67
C SER A 425 6.10 14.20 -5.66
N SER A 426 6.43 13.65 -4.49
CA SER A 426 7.05 12.33 -4.37
C SER A 426 6.09 11.27 -3.79
N PRO A 427 6.20 10.00 -4.20
CA PRO A 427 5.45 8.88 -3.63
C PRO A 427 5.64 8.76 -2.13
N ALA A 428 4.64 8.25 -1.41
CA ALA A 428 4.76 7.97 0.02
C ALA A 428 5.81 6.87 0.28
N THR A 429 6.62 7.05 1.33
CA THR A 429 7.56 6.03 1.80
C THR A 429 7.16 5.56 3.20
N GLU A 430 6.99 4.26 3.34
CA GLU A 430 6.56 3.64 4.60
C GLU A 430 7.75 3.29 5.50
N ASN A 431 7.57 3.51 6.81
CA ASN A 431 8.60 3.22 7.79
C ASN A 431 8.87 1.71 7.88
N GLY A 432 10.15 1.31 7.90
CA GLY A 432 10.57 -0.08 7.93
C GLY A 432 10.65 -0.76 6.56
N MET A 433 10.08 -0.17 5.51
CA MET A 433 10.13 -0.70 4.14
C MET A 433 11.45 -0.32 3.45
N THR A 434 11.85 -1.14 2.48
CA THR A 434 13.08 -0.93 1.68
C THR A 434 12.72 -0.61 0.24
N TYR A 435 13.43 0.33 -0.38
CA TYR A 435 13.20 0.76 -1.76
C TYR A 435 14.52 0.86 -2.53
N LEU A 436 14.45 0.79 -3.87
CA LEU A 436 15.57 1.08 -4.76
C LEU A 436 15.64 2.58 -5.05
N TRP A 437 16.84 3.14 -4.92
CA TRP A 437 17.14 4.54 -5.14
C TRP A 437 18.26 4.70 -6.16
N GLU A 438 18.16 5.72 -7.01
CA GLU A 438 19.22 6.18 -7.91
C GLU A 438 19.99 7.32 -7.22
N GLU A 439 21.31 7.24 -7.24
CA GLU A 439 22.18 8.36 -6.85
C GLU A 439 22.68 9.08 -8.10
N ASN A 440 22.30 10.34 -8.27
CA ASN A 440 22.81 11.19 -9.34
C ASN A 440 24.08 11.94 -8.91
N HIS A 441 24.87 12.43 -9.87
CA HIS A 441 26.20 13.05 -9.67
C HIS A 441 26.26 14.18 -8.61
N ASP A 442 25.13 14.80 -8.25
CA ASP A 442 25.02 15.88 -7.24
C ASP A 442 24.51 15.41 -5.85
N ARG A 443 24.58 14.11 -5.51
CA ARG A 443 23.93 13.54 -4.30
C ARG A 443 22.42 13.81 -4.23
N LYS A 444 21.79 13.97 -5.39
CA LYS A 444 20.33 13.99 -5.51
C LYS A 444 19.85 12.56 -5.65
N TYR A 445 18.95 12.16 -4.77
CA TYR A 445 18.42 10.81 -4.73
C TYR A 445 17.04 10.78 -5.40
N LYS A 446 16.84 9.80 -6.27
CA LYS A 446 15.55 9.55 -6.93
C LYS A 446 15.02 8.19 -6.50
N LEU A 447 13.78 8.16 -6.02
CA LEU A 447 13.07 6.92 -5.72
C LEU A 447 12.65 6.25 -7.03
N LEU A 448 13.01 4.99 -7.23
CA LEU A 448 12.79 4.25 -8.48
C LEU A 448 11.71 3.18 -8.38
N SER A 449 11.72 2.40 -7.29
CA SER A 449 10.88 1.22 -7.15
C SER A 449 9.80 1.36 -6.10
N HIS A 450 8.78 0.51 -6.18
CA HIS A 450 7.94 0.16 -5.02
C HIS A 450 8.77 -0.55 -3.94
N HIS A 451 8.15 -0.88 -2.80
CA HIS A 451 8.84 -1.59 -1.72
C HIS A 451 9.39 -2.93 -2.21
N VAL A 452 10.57 -3.30 -1.70
CA VAL A 452 11.36 -4.45 -2.13
C VAL A 452 11.42 -5.47 -1.00
N ASP A 453 11.19 -6.75 -1.32
CA ASP A 453 11.44 -7.85 -0.40
C ASP A 453 12.94 -8.20 -0.39
N LEU A 454 13.60 -7.92 0.74
CA LEU A 454 15.03 -8.16 0.96
C LEU A 454 15.42 -9.64 0.77
N THR A 455 14.51 -10.59 1.01
CA THR A 455 14.84 -12.02 0.93
C THR A 455 14.82 -12.58 -0.48
N SER A 456 13.92 -12.11 -1.34
CA SER A 456 13.72 -12.64 -2.70
C SER A 456 14.23 -11.68 -3.78
N ASP A 457 13.75 -10.44 -3.78
CA ASP A 457 13.98 -9.45 -4.82
C ASP A 457 15.43 -8.96 -4.87
N MET A 458 16.04 -8.69 -3.71
CA MET A 458 17.42 -8.18 -3.65
C MET A 458 18.43 -9.22 -4.15
N HIS A 459 18.24 -10.50 -3.82
CA HIS A 459 19.07 -11.60 -4.30
C HIS A 459 18.96 -11.74 -5.83
N MET A 460 17.74 -11.63 -6.37
CA MET A 460 17.50 -11.68 -7.81
C MET A 460 18.20 -10.52 -8.52
N PHE A 461 18.04 -9.29 -8.04
CA PHE A 461 18.70 -8.10 -8.58
C PHE A 461 20.22 -8.26 -8.68
N TYR A 462 20.85 -8.69 -7.58
CA TYR A 462 22.30 -8.90 -7.54
C TYR A 462 22.76 -10.04 -8.45
N ALA A 463 22.01 -11.15 -8.50
CA ALA A 463 22.31 -12.24 -9.42
C ALA A 463 22.30 -11.77 -10.88
N VAL A 464 21.35 -10.92 -11.26
CA VAL A 464 21.28 -10.36 -12.62
C VAL A 464 22.45 -9.44 -12.90
N CYS A 465 22.64 -8.41 -12.06
CA CYS A 465 23.59 -7.35 -12.36
C CYS A 465 25.06 -7.80 -12.29
N TYR A 466 25.38 -8.80 -11.44
CA TYR A 466 26.74 -9.33 -11.35
C TYR A 466 27.05 -10.47 -12.32
N GLN A 467 26.04 -11.16 -12.90
CA GLN A 467 26.28 -12.09 -14.02
C GLN A 467 26.78 -11.36 -15.28
N LYS A 468 26.41 -10.09 -15.47
CA LYS A 468 26.83 -9.24 -16.58
C LYS A 468 28.33 -8.85 -16.56
N LYS A 469 29.03 -9.07 -15.43
CA LYS A 469 30.45 -8.72 -15.23
C LYS A 469 31.42 -9.88 -15.50
N ARG A 470 30.97 -11.03 -16.02
CA ARG A 470 31.84 -12.16 -16.39
C ARG A 470 31.90 -12.42 -17.88
#